data_AF-A0A520B6X6-F1
#
_entry.id   AF-A0A520B6X6-F1
#
_cell.length_a   1.000
_cell.length_b   1.000
_cell.length_c   1.000
_cell.angle_alpha   90.00
_cell.angle_beta   90.00
_cell.angle_gamma   90.00
#
_symmetry.space_group_name_H-M   'P 1'
#
loop_
_entity.id
_entity.type
_entity.pdbx_description
1 polymer ?
#
loop_
_entity_poly.entity_id
_entity_poly.type
_entity_poly.pdbx_seq_one_letter_code
_entity_poly.pdbx_strand_id
1 'polypeptide(L)'
;YSMVAYVGSQADKMNDAVVGMNELLNVLPKSEKTFEGAKTNLLSNYESDRVLKDAIFGYYFADKKLGYSYDSRTDRYKEIKPITFDNINTFHQQKIANKPYTYLIVASDKRVKQEDMAKFGTVKTLTLEEVFGY
;
A
#
# COMPACT_ATOMS: atom_id res chain seq x y z
N TYR A 1 10.75 2.65 -3.93
CA TYR A 1 9.42 2.69 -3.29
C TYR A 1 8.51 1.79 -4.11
N SER A 2 7.84 0.85 -3.46
CA SER A 2 6.86 -0.04 -4.08
C SER A 2 5.53 0.17 -3.37
N MET A 3 4.45 0.30 -4.12
CA MET A 3 3.09 0.34 -3.59
C MET A 3 2.36 -0.91 -4.04
N VAL A 4 1.64 -1.53 -3.10
CA VAL A 4 0.73 -2.64 -3.39
C VAL A 4 -0.65 -2.19 -2.95
N ALA A 5 -1.62 -2.38 -3.84
CA ALA A 5 -3.03 -2.19 -3.56
C ALA A 5 -3.78 -3.48 -3.85
N TYR A 6 -4.86 -3.71 -3.12
CA TYR A 6 -5.62 -4.94 -3.21
C TYR A 6 -7.12 -4.63 -3.27
N VAL A 7 -7.80 -5.27 -4.20
CA VAL A 7 -9.26 -5.30 -4.29
C VAL A 7 -9.71 -6.73 -4.56
N GLY A 8 -10.66 -7.21 -3.77
CA GLY A 8 -11.37 -8.45 -4.02
C GLY A 8 -12.76 -8.15 -4.57
N SER A 9 -13.18 -8.87 -5.61
CA SER A 9 -14.50 -8.73 -6.23
C SER A 9 -15.03 -10.08 -6.71
N GLN A 10 -16.32 -10.10 -7.10
CA GLN A 10 -16.83 -11.19 -7.93
C GLN A 10 -16.17 -11.14 -9.32
N ALA A 11 -16.11 -12.30 -10.00
CA ALA A 11 -15.41 -12.42 -11.28
C ALA A 11 -16.01 -11.53 -12.38
N ASP A 12 -17.35 -11.40 -12.43
CA ASP A 12 -18.08 -10.52 -13.35
C ASP A 12 -17.89 -9.03 -13.03
N LYS A 13 -17.38 -8.71 -11.85
CA LYS A 13 -17.11 -7.33 -11.37
C LYS A 13 -15.64 -6.94 -11.41
N MET A 14 -14.78 -7.79 -11.98
CA MET A 14 -13.34 -7.50 -12.07
C MET A 14 -13.06 -6.17 -12.78
N ASN A 15 -13.73 -5.90 -13.90
CA ASN A 15 -13.52 -4.67 -14.66
C ASN A 15 -13.85 -3.43 -13.82
N ASP A 16 -15.00 -3.44 -13.14
CA ASP A 16 -15.43 -2.36 -12.26
C ASP A 16 -14.44 -2.17 -11.09
N ALA A 17 -13.94 -3.28 -10.51
CA ALA A 17 -12.98 -3.27 -9.42
C ALA A 17 -11.63 -2.67 -9.83
N VAL A 18 -11.12 -3.03 -11.03
CA VAL A 18 -9.89 -2.46 -11.58
C VAL A 18 -10.05 -0.96 -11.83
N VAL A 19 -11.16 -0.53 -12.41
CA VAL A 19 -11.45 0.90 -12.65
C VAL A 19 -11.51 1.67 -11.33
N GLY A 20 -12.28 1.18 -10.35
CA GLY A 20 -12.41 1.83 -9.04
C GLY A 20 -11.09 1.91 -8.28
N MET A 21 -10.27 0.85 -8.34
CA MET A 21 -8.94 0.88 -7.72
C MET A 21 -8.04 1.90 -8.40
N ASN A 22 -8.05 1.98 -9.74
CA ASN A 22 -7.26 2.96 -10.48
C ASN A 22 -7.70 4.41 -10.19
N GLU A 23 -9.00 4.64 -9.99
CA GLU A 23 -9.50 5.95 -9.56
C GLU A 23 -8.91 6.33 -8.20
N LEU A 24 -8.99 5.42 -7.22
CA LEU A 24 -8.45 5.65 -5.87
C LEU A 24 -6.92 5.82 -5.84
N LEU A 25 -6.20 5.12 -6.73
CA LEU A 25 -4.74 5.24 -6.86
C LEU A 25 -4.31 6.54 -7.55
N ASN A 26 -5.16 7.12 -8.39
CA ASN A 26 -4.82 8.34 -9.12
C ASN A 26 -5.36 9.60 -8.45
N VAL A 27 -6.46 9.48 -7.69
CA VAL A 27 -7.13 10.61 -7.04
C VAL A 27 -7.23 10.33 -5.55
N LEU A 28 -6.49 11.10 -4.76
CA LEU A 28 -6.62 11.10 -3.30
C LEU A 28 -7.82 12.00 -2.91
N PRO A 29 -8.94 11.46 -2.41
CA PRO A 29 -10.06 12.28 -2.00
C PRO A 29 -9.68 13.15 -0.78
N LYS A 30 -9.97 14.45 -0.86
CA LYS A 30 -9.73 15.36 0.26
C LYS A 30 -10.79 15.16 1.34
N SER A 31 -10.35 14.78 2.53
CA SER A 31 -11.19 14.71 3.73
C SER A 31 -10.36 15.07 4.96
N GLU A 32 -10.52 16.31 5.42
CA GLU A 32 -9.80 16.80 6.60
C GLU A 32 -10.13 15.98 7.85
N LYS A 33 -11.41 15.61 8.00
CA LYS A 33 -11.88 14.79 9.12
C LYS A 33 -11.22 13.40 9.12
N THR A 34 -11.13 12.76 7.96
CA THR A 34 -10.48 11.45 7.84
C THR A 34 -8.99 11.55 8.10
N PHE A 35 -8.34 12.58 7.58
CA PHE A 35 -6.92 12.84 7.80
C PHE A 35 -6.60 13.05 9.28
N GLU A 36 -7.30 13.98 9.95
CA GLU A 36 -7.08 14.28 11.37
C GLU A 36 -7.41 13.09 12.27
N GLY A 37 -8.45 12.33 11.94
CA GLY A 37 -8.77 11.07 12.63
C GLY A 37 -7.65 10.04 12.51
N ALA A 38 -7.11 9.84 11.31
CA ALA A 38 -6.00 8.91 11.07
C ALA A 38 -4.70 9.37 11.75
N LYS A 39 -4.39 10.66 11.70
CA LYS A 39 -3.23 11.26 12.37
C LYS A 39 -3.31 11.10 13.88
N THR A 40 -4.47 11.39 14.46
CA THR A 40 -4.72 11.22 15.90
C THR A 40 -4.57 9.76 16.30
N ASN A 41 -5.19 8.84 15.56
CA ASN A 41 -5.09 7.41 15.86
C ASN A 41 -3.63 6.92 15.79
N LEU A 42 -2.87 7.35 14.78
CA LEU A 42 -1.46 7.01 14.65
C LEU A 42 -0.65 7.50 15.86
N LEU A 43 -0.82 8.77 16.27
CA LEU A 43 -0.14 9.31 17.44
C LEU A 43 -0.51 8.56 18.73
N SER A 44 -1.80 8.28 18.94
CA SER A 44 -2.26 7.50 20.09
C SER A 44 -1.70 6.08 20.12
N ASN A 45 -1.53 5.44 18.94
CA ASN A 45 -0.85 4.15 18.85
C ASN A 45 0.61 4.29 19.29
N TYR A 46 1.36 5.29 18.83
CA TYR A 46 2.75 5.51 19.28
C TYR A 46 2.84 5.78 20.80
N GLU A 47 1.87 6.48 21.38
CA GLU A 47 1.84 6.83 22.80
C GLU A 47 1.49 5.65 23.71
N SER A 48 0.70 4.70 23.20
CA SER A 48 0.25 3.52 23.96
C SER A 48 1.06 2.25 23.68
N ASP A 49 1.71 2.17 22.53
CA ASP A 49 2.47 0.99 22.11
C ASP A 49 3.76 0.83 22.94
N ARG A 50 4.07 -0.42 23.28
CA ARG A 50 5.24 -0.79 24.09
C ARG A 50 6.00 -1.89 23.38
N VAL A 51 7.28 -1.64 23.15
CA VAL A 51 8.20 -2.67 22.67
C VAL A 51 8.70 -3.45 23.87
N LEU A 52 8.26 -4.70 23.97
CA LEU A 52 8.50 -5.56 25.13
C LEU A 52 9.34 -6.77 24.75
N LYS A 53 10.12 -7.26 25.72
CA LYS A 53 10.88 -8.52 25.64
C LYS A 53 11.71 -8.57 24.36
N ASP A 54 11.57 -9.66 23.61
CA ASP A 54 12.39 -9.97 22.45
C ASP A 54 12.08 -9.11 21.22
N ALA A 55 10.95 -8.37 21.23
CA ALA A 55 10.64 -7.42 20.16
C ALA A 55 11.71 -6.33 20.03
N ILE A 56 12.41 -5.99 21.14
CA ILE A 56 13.51 -5.02 21.17
C ILE A 56 14.60 -5.38 20.15
N PHE A 57 14.93 -6.67 20.02
CA PHE A 57 15.95 -7.12 19.05
C PHE A 57 15.51 -6.84 17.62
N GLY A 58 14.24 -7.11 17.30
CA GLY A 58 13.67 -6.83 15.98
C GLY A 58 13.76 -5.36 15.59
N TYR A 59 13.37 -4.46 16.49
CA TYR A 59 13.47 -3.02 16.27
C TYR A 59 14.92 -2.56 16.14
N TYR A 60 15.81 -3.02 17.04
CA TYR A 60 17.23 -2.68 17.00
C TYR A 60 17.90 -3.06 15.67
N PHE A 61 17.69 -4.29 15.19
CA PHE A 61 18.29 -4.73 13.94
C PHE A 61 17.65 -4.08 12.71
N ALA A 62 16.36 -3.78 12.75
CA ALA A 62 15.70 -3.00 11.70
C ALA A 62 16.29 -1.58 11.60
N ASP A 63 16.47 -0.90 12.74
CA ASP A 63 17.08 0.43 12.80
C ASP A 63 18.53 0.41 12.34
N LYS A 64 19.32 -0.58 12.77
CA LYS A 64 20.70 -0.76 12.29
C LYS A 64 20.77 -0.98 10.78
N LYS A 65 19.85 -1.78 10.22
CA LYS A 65 19.79 -2.03 8.77
C LYS A 65 19.50 -0.75 7.97
N LEU A 66 18.75 0.17 8.57
CA LEU A 66 18.43 1.48 8.00
C LEU A 66 19.49 2.55 8.31
N GLY A 67 20.54 2.21 9.08
CA GLY A 67 21.65 3.10 9.42
C GLY A 67 21.44 3.95 10.68
N TYR A 68 20.38 3.69 11.45
CA TYR A 68 20.15 4.38 12.72
C TYR A 68 20.98 3.76 13.84
N SER A 69 21.57 4.60 14.68
CA SER A 69 22.26 4.21 15.92
C SER A 69 21.38 4.34 17.18
N TYR A 70 20.11 4.70 16.99
CA TYR A 70 19.11 4.94 18.02
C TYR A 70 17.73 4.52 17.52
N ASP A 71 16.72 4.57 18.39
CA ASP A 71 15.35 4.21 18.07
C ASP A 71 14.70 5.20 17.09
N SER A 72 14.51 4.77 15.84
CA SER A 72 13.97 5.64 14.78
C SER A 72 12.49 6.04 15.01
N ARG A 73 11.78 5.35 15.91
CA ARG A 73 10.38 5.66 16.25
C ARG A 73 10.25 7.03 16.90
N THR A 74 11.29 7.46 17.62
CA THR A 74 11.33 8.77 18.29
C THR A 74 11.22 9.92 17.30
N ASP A 75 11.92 9.82 16.16
CA ASP A 75 11.83 10.83 15.10
C ASP A 75 10.49 10.74 14.39
N ARG A 76 10.06 9.52 14.05
CA ARG A 76 8.77 9.32 13.37
C ARG A 76 7.62 9.96 14.15
N TYR A 77 7.58 9.78 15.46
CA TYR A 77 6.58 10.42 16.32
C TYR A 77 6.65 11.95 16.31
N LYS A 78 7.86 12.53 16.29
CA LYS A 78 8.04 13.99 16.19
C LYS A 78 7.59 14.52 14.83
N GLU A 79 7.97 13.83 13.76
CA GLU A 79 7.68 14.22 12.37
C GLU A 79 6.22 14.03 11.98
N ILE A 80 5.48 13.09 12.60
CA ILE A 80 4.03 12.92 12.34
C ILE A 80 3.22 14.15 12.79
N LYS A 81 3.64 14.81 13.88
CA LYS A 81 2.89 15.95 14.46
C LYS A 81 2.72 17.13 13.50
N PRO A 82 3.75 17.60 12.77
CA PRO A 82 3.61 18.70 11.83
C PRO A 82 3.04 18.30 10.45
N ILE A 83 2.90 17.00 10.13
CA ILE A 83 2.36 16.57 8.83
C ILE A 83 0.95 17.15 8.61
N THR A 84 0.73 17.70 7.43
CA THR A 84 -0.56 18.19 6.95
C THR A 84 -1.11 17.31 5.83
N PHE A 85 -2.40 17.48 5.51
CA PHE A 85 -2.99 16.83 4.34
C PHE A 85 -2.22 17.17 3.05
N ASP A 86 -1.73 18.40 2.91
CA ASP A 86 -0.99 18.84 1.72
C ASP A 86 0.35 18.09 1.55
N ASN A 87 1.01 17.71 2.65
CA ASN A 87 2.20 16.87 2.58
C ASN A 87 1.85 15.48 2.03
N ILE A 88 0.75 14.88 2.49
CA ILE A 88 0.28 13.58 2.02
C ILE A 88 -0.15 13.66 0.56
N ASN A 89 -0.87 14.71 0.17
CA ASN A 89 -1.30 14.94 -1.20
C ASN A 89 -0.10 15.10 -2.14
N THR A 90 0.92 15.86 -1.72
CA THR A 90 2.16 16.02 -2.48
C THR A 90 2.88 14.69 -2.65
N PHE A 91 3.01 13.89 -1.58
CA PHE A 91 3.60 12.56 -1.66
C PHE A 91 2.83 11.65 -2.61
N HIS A 92 1.51 11.64 -2.52
CA HIS A 92 0.63 10.86 -3.40
C HIS A 92 0.84 11.24 -4.87
N GLN A 93 0.79 12.53 -5.20
CA GLN A 93 1.00 13.00 -6.58
C GLN A 93 2.38 12.63 -7.12
N GLN A 94 3.43 12.71 -6.29
CA GLN A 94 4.80 12.44 -6.74
C GLN A 94 5.11 10.94 -6.87
N LYS A 95 4.56 10.10 -5.98
CA LYS A 95 5.01 8.71 -5.79
C LYS A 95 3.96 7.66 -6.12
N ILE A 96 2.67 8.00 -6.16
CA ILE A 96 1.56 7.06 -6.28
C ILE A 96 0.72 7.32 -7.54
N ALA A 97 0.24 8.55 -7.71
CA ALA A 97 -0.65 8.90 -8.81
C ALA A 97 0.05 8.77 -10.17
N ASN A 98 -0.70 8.30 -11.16
CA ASN A 98 -0.29 8.21 -12.56
C ASN A 98 1.02 7.44 -12.77
N LYS A 99 1.31 6.46 -11.90
CA LYS A 99 2.41 5.53 -12.07
C LYS A 99 1.96 4.29 -12.86
N PRO A 100 2.84 3.66 -13.64
CA PRO A 100 2.52 2.36 -14.22
C PRO A 100 2.40 1.32 -13.10
N TYR A 101 1.31 0.54 -13.14
CA TYR A 101 1.07 -0.55 -12.20
C TYR A 101 1.10 -1.90 -12.93
N THR A 102 1.63 -2.91 -12.24
CA THR A 102 1.50 -4.31 -12.64
C THR A 102 0.29 -4.90 -11.94
N TYR A 103 -0.63 -5.45 -12.73
CA TYR A 103 -1.82 -6.11 -12.21
C TYR A 103 -1.53 -7.59 -12.01
N LEU A 104 -1.80 -8.07 -10.79
CA LEU A 104 -1.74 -9.49 -10.45
C LEU A 104 -3.18 -9.96 -10.23
N ILE A 105 -3.69 -10.74 -11.17
CA ILE A 105 -5.08 -11.22 -11.16
C ILE A 105 -5.06 -12.71 -10.83
N VAL A 106 -5.75 -13.08 -9.74
CA VAL A 106 -5.97 -14.47 -9.36
C VAL A 106 -7.46 -14.76 -9.52
N ALA A 107 -7.81 -15.48 -10.58
CA ALA A 107 -9.19 -15.81 -10.91
C ALA A 107 -9.28 -17.15 -11.65
N SER A 108 -10.50 -17.72 -11.72
CA SER A 108 -10.76 -18.85 -12.60
C SER A 108 -10.81 -18.38 -14.06
N ASP A 109 -9.99 -19.01 -14.90
CA ASP A 109 -9.96 -18.90 -16.36
C ASP A 109 -11.32 -19.15 -17.04
N LYS A 110 -12.20 -19.92 -16.39
CA LYS A 110 -13.57 -20.16 -16.86
C LYS A 110 -14.51 -18.96 -16.65
N ARG A 111 -14.15 -18.04 -15.76
CA ARG A 111 -15.03 -16.93 -15.32
C ARG A 111 -14.49 -15.56 -15.70
N VAL A 112 -13.18 -15.42 -15.84
CA VAL A 112 -12.52 -14.19 -16.30
C VAL A 112 -11.87 -14.48 -17.63
N LYS A 113 -12.32 -13.78 -18.67
CA LYS A 113 -11.79 -13.99 -20.02
C LYS A 113 -10.54 -13.16 -20.25
N GLN A 114 -9.65 -13.66 -21.10
CA GLN A 114 -8.40 -12.98 -21.43
C GLN A 114 -8.64 -11.65 -22.15
N GLU A 115 -9.72 -11.54 -22.93
CA GLU A 115 -10.08 -10.31 -23.63
C GLU A 115 -10.45 -9.17 -22.66
N ASP A 116 -10.99 -9.50 -21.48
CA ASP A 116 -11.27 -8.51 -20.44
C ASP A 116 -9.97 -8.01 -19.79
N MET A 117 -9.03 -8.91 -19.51
CA MET A 117 -7.73 -8.55 -18.93
C MET A 117 -6.86 -7.74 -19.92
N ALA A 118 -6.97 -8.03 -21.22
CA ALA A 118 -6.24 -7.34 -22.27
C ALA A 118 -6.58 -5.84 -22.37
N LYS A 119 -7.73 -5.41 -21.82
CA LYS A 119 -8.11 -3.99 -21.72
C LYS A 119 -7.17 -3.19 -20.81
N PHE A 120 -6.47 -3.86 -19.89
CA PHE A 120 -5.59 -3.21 -18.91
C PHE A 120 -4.12 -3.27 -19.29
N GLY A 121 -3.76 -4.01 -20.34
CA GLY A 121 -2.40 -4.13 -20.84
C GLY A 121 -2.07 -5.52 -21.37
N THR A 122 -0.79 -5.78 -21.59
CA THR A 122 -0.31 -7.09 -22.05
C THR A 122 -0.54 -8.14 -20.97
N VAL A 123 -1.24 -9.22 -21.34
CA VAL A 123 -1.53 -10.34 -20.43
C VAL A 123 -0.47 -11.41 -20.58
N LYS A 124 0.14 -11.81 -19.46
CA LYS A 124 0.95 -13.01 -19.35
C LYS A 124 0.28 -13.96 -18.36
N THR A 125 -0.17 -15.12 -18.84
CA THR A 125 -0.61 -16.22 -17.97
C THR A 125 0.63 -16.95 -17.45
N LEU A 126 0.73 -17.09 -16.13
CA LEU A 126 1.82 -17.83 -15.49
C LEU A 126 1.43 -19.28 -15.28
N THR A 127 2.37 -20.20 -15.48
CA THR A 127 2.17 -21.62 -15.15
C THR A 127 2.40 -21.89 -13.66
N LEU A 128 2.02 -23.07 -13.17
CA LEU A 128 2.29 -23.46 -11.77
C LEU A 128 3.79 -23.56 -11.51
N GLU A 129 4.55 -24.06 -12.48
CA GLU A 129 6.00 -24.14 -12.48
C GLU A 129 6.62 -22.73 -12.33
N GLU A 130 6.09 -21.72 -13.06
CA GLU A 130 6.58 -20.33 -12.96
C GLU A 130 6.26 -19.65 -11.63
N VAL A 131 5.13 -20.02 -10.98
CA VAL A 131 4.69 -19.42 -9.71
C VAL A 131 5.34 -20.09 -8.51
N PHE A 132 5.47 -21.41 -8.54
CA PHE A 132 5.88 -22.23 -7.39
C PHE A 132 7.25 -22.91 -7.55
N GLY A 133 7.82 -22.94 -8.76
CA GLY A 133 9.18 -23.40 -9.00
C GLY A 133 9.39 -24.92 -9.01
N TYR A 134 8.36 -25.72 -9.28
CA TYR A 134 8.46 -27.18 -9.43
C TYR A 134 8.12 -27.62 -10.84
#